data_AF-A0AAE0Z7V3-F1
#
_entry.id   AF-A0AAE0Z7V3-F1
#
_cell.length_a   1.000
_cell.length_b   1.000
_cell.length_c   1.000
_cell.angle_alpha   90.00
_cell.angle_beta   90.00
_cell.angle_gamma   90.00
#
_symmetry.space_group_name_H-M   'P 1'
#
loop_
_entity.id
_entity.type
_entity.pdbx_description
1 polymer ?
#
loop_
_entity_poly.entity_id
_entity_poly.type
_entity_poly.pdbx_seq_one_letter_code
_entity_poly.pdbx_strand_id
1 'polypeptide(L)'
;MSNVSAESSLCADVGCVVKAYLREGEALQELGRHGDALAALATGLGQDRTNSALFQGLVEAALRSPLKDKLEPTFKQLEKFGLKSSPFVIIAVIGQELVAAGHFSAAVSILEAALKVGTCSLKLRGSVFSALSSALWGLGRLEKAIYHMQQDLAVAKNMGK
;
A
#
# COMPACT_ATOMS: atom_id res chain seq x y z
N MET A 1 14.76 34.92 -14.03
CA MET A 1 14.77 33.74 -14.93
C MET A 1 15.93 32.87 -14.50
N SER A 2 15.69 31.74 -13.83
CA SER A 2 16.58 30.56 -13.67
C SER A 2 16.09 29.73 -12.48
N ASN A 3 15.06 28.89 -12.68
CA ASN A 3 14.82 27.76 -11.76
C ASN A 3 14.13 26.55 -12.43
N VAL A 4 14.11 26.49 -13.77
CA VAL A 4 13.33 25.48 -14.53
C VAL A 4 14.14 24.21 -14.83
N SER A 5 15.47 24.19 -14.64
CA SER A 5 16.30 23.04 -15.02
C SER A 5 16.49 21.96 -13.94
N ALA A 6 16.09 22.20 -12.69
CA ALA A 6 16.21 21.19 -11.63
C ALA A 6 15.02 20.22 -11.58
N GLU A 7 13.81 20.67 -11.95
CA GLU A 7 12.60 19.83 -11.95
C GLU A 7 12.52 18.87 -13.14
N SER A 8 13.16 19.18 -14.27
CA SER A 8 13.11 18.32 -15.47
C SER A 8 13.94 17.03 -15.34
N SER A 9 14.99 17.04 -14.53
CA SER A 9 15.87 15.87 -14.34
C SER A 9 15.29 14.86 -13.35
N LEU A 10 14.53 15.32 -12.35
CA LEU A 10 13.84 14.46 -11.38
C LEU A 10 12.62 13.75 -12.01
N CYS A 11 11.90 14.43 -12.91
CA CYS A 11 10.78 13.83 -13.66
C CYS A 11 11.22 12.71 -14.62
N ALA A 12 12.41 12.81 -15.22
CA ALA A 12 12.95 11.78 -16.11
C ALA A 12 13.32 10.49 -15.35
N ASP A 13 13.81 10.62 -14.11
CA ASP A 13 14.20 9.50 -13.27
C ASP A 13 12.98 8.77 -12.67
N VAL A 14 12.00 9.52 -12.15
CA VAL A 14 10.75 8.95 -11.60
C VAL A 14 9.98 8.14 -12.64
N GLY A 15 9.93 8.60 -13.90
CA GLY A 15 9.27 7.86 -14.99
C GLY A 15 9.96 6.54 -15.34
N CYS A 16 11.27 6.43 -15.13
CA CYS A 16 12.04 5.20 -15.32
C CYS A 16 11.81 4.23 -14.15
N VAL A 17 11.82 4.76 -12.92
CA VAL A 17 11.60 3.99 -11.69
C VAL A 17 10.19 3.39 -11.63
N VAL A 18 9.15 4.14 -12.01
CA VAL A 18 7.78 3.62 -12.05
C VAL A 18 7.62 2.46 -13.04
N LYS A 19 8.22 2.58 -14.22
CA LYS A 19 8.21 1.49 -15.22
C LYS A 19 8.94 0.25 -14.71
N ALA A 20 10.00 0.42 -13.90
CA ALA A 20 10.70 -0.69 -13.29
C ALA A 20 9.81 -1.47 -12.32
N TYR A 21 9.11 -0.78 -11.41
CA TYR A 21 8.18 -1.43 -10.47
C TYR A 21 7.02 -2.15 -11.16
N LEU A 22 6.50 -1.60 -12.25
CA LEU A 22 5.44 -2.26 -13.02
C LEU A 22 5.92 -3.59 -13.61
N ARG A 23 7.09 -3.58 -14.27
CA ARG A 23 7.69 -4.78 -14.85
C ARG A 23 8.11 -5.80 -13.80
N GLU A 24 8.65 -5.33 -12.68
CA GLU A 24 8.99 -6.20 -11.54
C GLU A 24 7.74 -6.88 -10.99
N GLY A 25 6.65 -6.13 -10.82
CA GLY A 25 5.35 -6.67 -10.41
C GLY A 25 4.85 -7.76 -11.37
N GLU A 26 4.82 -7.48 -12.67
CA GLU A 26 4.40 -8.44 -13.70
C GLU A 26 5.26 -9.73 -13.68
N ALA A 27 6.59 -9.58 -13.64
CA ALA A 27 7.50 -10.72 -13.57
C ALA A 27 7.30 -11.57 -12.30
N LEU A 28 7.11 -10.92 -11.14
CA LEU A 28 6.85 -11.62 -9.89
C LEU A 28 5.50 -12.35 -9.89
N GLN A 29 4.50 -11.83 -10.59
CA GLN A 29 3.22 -12.54 -10.77
C GLN A 29 3.37 -13.80 -11.61
N GLU A 30 4.15 -13.75 -12.69
CA GLU A 30 4.43 -14.93 -13.53
C GLU A 30 5.19 -16.02 -12.75
N LEU A 31 6.01 -15.61 -11.78
CA LEU A 31 6.71 -16.52 -10.86
C LEU A 31 5.83 -17.02 -9.69
N GLY A 32 4.55 -16.62 -9.61
CA GLY A 32 3.64 -16.99 -8.51
C GLY A 32 3.95 -16.31 -7.17
N ARG A 33 4.90 -15.34 -7.14
CA ARG A 33 5.29 -14.59 -5.94
C ARG A 33 4.36 -13.39 -5.72
N HIS A 34 3.07 -13.68 -5.53
CA HIS A 34 2.03 -12.67 -5.50
C HIS A 34 2.24 -11.60 -4.41
N GLY A 35 2.69 -11.97 -3.22
CA GLY A 35 2.94 -11.01 -2.14
C GLY A 35 4.04 -10.00 -2.48
N ASP A 36 5.11 -10.46 -3.13
CA ASP A 36 6.23 -9.60 -3.54
C ASP A 36 5.82 -8.70 -4.71
N ALA A 37 5.05 -9.22 -5.66
CA ALA A 37 4.49 -8.43 -6.76
C ALA A 37 3.64 -7.27 -6.25
N LEU A 38 2.75 -7.54 -5.29
CA LEU A 38 1.92 -6.52 -4.65
C LEU A 38 2.76 -5.48 -3.90
N ALA A 39 3.81 -5.91 -3.22
CA ALA A 39 4.71 -5.01 -2.49
C ALA A 39 5.50 -4.08 -3.43
N ALA A 40 6.00 -4.59 -4.56
CA ALA A 40 6.70 -3.79 -5.57
C ALA A 40 5.78 -2.71 -6.15
N LEU A 41 4.57 -3.10 -6.57
CA LEU A 41 3.58 -2.17 -7.14
C LEU A 41 3.12 -1.11 -6.13
N ALA A 42 2.84 -1.52 -4.88
CA ALA A 42 2.48 -0.59 -3.81
C ALA A 42 3.62 0.39 -3.50
N THR A 43 4.88 -0.08 -3.48
CA THR A 43 6.05 0.78 -3.28
C THR A 43 6.17 1.83 -4.37
N GLY A 44 5.94 1.45 -5.63
CA GLY A 44 5.86 2.39 -6.75
C GLY A 44 4.77 3.45 -6.55
N LEU A 45 3.58 3.06 -6.10
CA LEU A 45 2.49 4.01 -5.78
C LEU A 45 2.82 4.92 -4.59
N GLY A 46 3.64 4.46 -3.65
CA GLY A 46 4.18 5.27 -2.58
C GLY A 46 5.09 6.39 -3.07
N GLN A 47 5.72 6.23 -4.25
CA GLN A 47 6.53 7.27 -4.90
C GLN A 47 5.67 8.15 -5.82
N ASP A 48 4.80 7.56 -6.62
CA ASP A 48 3.87 8.26 -7.51
C ASP A 48 2.44 7.75 -7.33
N ARG A 49 1.71 8.39 -6.41
CA ARG A 49 0.31 8.07 -6.10
C ARG A 49 -0.68 8.46 -7.21
N THR A 50 -0.25 9.25 -8.19
CA THR A 50 -1.11 9.67 -9.32
C THR A 50 -1.02 8.72 -10.50
N ASN A 51 -0.09 7.76 -10.44
CA ASN A 51 0.14 6.82 -11.52
C ASN A 51 -1.00 5.81 -11.68
N SER A 52 -1.85 6.03 -12.68
CA SER A 52 -2.97 5.12 -12.95
C SER A 52 -2.51 3.72 -13.38
N ALA A 53 -1.35 3.59 -14.04
CA ALA A 53 -0.85 2.31 -14.51
C ALA A 53 -0.45 1.40 -13.35
N LEU A 54 0.34 1.93 -12.39
CA LEU A 54 0.68 1.18 -11.17
C LEU A 54 -0.55 0.84 -10.34
N PHE A 55 -1.52 1.76 -10.28
CA PHE A 55 -2.75 1.53 -9.54
C PHE A 55 -3.58 0.38 -10.13
N GLN A 56 -3.78 0.38 -11.46
CA GLN A 56 -4.47 -0.71 -12.15
C GLN A 56 -3.67 -2.02 -12.03
N GLY A 57 -2.35 -1.96 -12.20
CA GLY A 57 -1.47 -3.12 -12.02
C GLY A 57 -1.58 -3.73 -10.64
N LEU A 58 -1.65 -2.91 -9.57
CA LEU A 58 -1.83 -3.38 -8.20
C LEU A 58 -3.18 -4.10 -8.02
N VAL A 59 -4.27 -3.49 -8.51
CA VAL A 59 -5.63 -4.06 -8.39
C VAL A 59 -5.71 -5.38 -9.14
N GLU A 60 -5.21 -5.42 -10.38
CA GLU A 60 -5.16 -6.63 -11.19
C GLU A 60 -4.29 -7.71 -10.52
N ALA A 61 -3.13 -7.32 -9.98
CA ALA A 61 -2.27 -8.25 -9.29
C ALA A 61 -2.92 -8.87 -8.05
N ALA A 62 -3.71 -8.06 -7.33
CA ALA A 62 -4.44 -8.50 -6.17
C ALA A 62 -5.56 -9.49 -6.54
N LEU A 63 -6.28 -9.23 -7.64
CA LEU A 63 -7.35 -10.10 -8.15
C LEU A 63 -6.82 -11.38 -8.82
N ARG A 64 -5.56 -11.39 -9.26
CA ARG A 64 -4.88 -12.60 -9.75
C ARG A 64 -4.22 -13.43 -8.64
N SER A 65 -4.13 -12.89 -7.43
CA SER A 65 -3.53 -13.58 -6.30
C SER A 65 -4.51 -14.57 -5.63
N PRO A 66 -4.02 -15.48 -4.77
CA PRO A 66 -4.87 -16.33 -3.94
C PRO A 66 -5.81 -15.57 -2.98
N LEU A 67 -5.62 -14.25 -2.82
CA LEU A 67 -6.48 -13.38 -1.99
C LEU A 67 -7.74 -12.93 -2.71
N LYS A 68 -7.90 -13.23 -4.01
CA LYS A 68 -9.01 -12.78 -4.86
C LYS A 68 -10.37 -12.97 -4.19
N ASP A 69 -10.63 -14.15 -3.62
CA ASP A 69 -11.95 -14.50 -3.06
C ASP A 69 -12.35 -13.60 -1.88
N LYS A 70 -11.36 -13.03 -1.18
CA LYS A 70 -11.56 -12.10 -0.07
C LYS A 70 -11.60 -10.65 -0.54
N LEU A 71 -10.78 -10.30 -1.52
CA LEU A 71 -10.65 -8.94 -2.03
C LEU A 71 -11.77 -8.53 -2.98
N GLU A 72 -12.25 -9.44 -3.83
CA GLU A 72 -13.30 -9.15 -4.82
C GLU A 72 -14.59 -8.59 -4.20
N PRO A 73 -15.20 -9.20 -3.15
CA PRO A 73 -16.39 -8.62 -2.53
C PRO A 73 -16.09 -7.26 -1.88
N THR A 74 -14.91 -7.09 -1.29
CA THR A 74 -14.48 -5.84 -0.67
C THR A 74 -14.34 -4.73 -1.71
N PHE A 75 -13.70 -5.00 -2.85
CA PHE A 75 -13.57 -4.04 -3.94
C PHE A 75 -14.92 -3.65 -4.55
N LYS A 76 -15.86 -4.61 -4.69
CA LYS A 76 -17.23 -4.30 -5.11
C LYS A 76 -17.96 -3.40 -4.10
N GLN A 77 -17.73 -3.60 -2.80
CA GLN A 77 -18.30 -2.71 -1.78
C GLN A 77 -17.68 -1.30 -1.87
N LEU A 78 -16.36 -1.18 -1.98
CA LEU A 78 -15.67 0.10 -2.12
C LEU A 78 -16.10 0.88 -3.37
N GLU A 79 -16.43 0.18 -4.45
CA GLU A 79 -16.99 0.79 -5.66
C GLU A 79 -18.32 1.49 -5.38
N LYS A 80 -19.22 0.85 -4.62
CA LYS A 80 -20.51 1.43 -4.22
C LYS A 80 -20.36 2.69 -3.36
N PHE A 81 -19.29 2.79 -2.58
CA PHE A 81 -18.98 3.95 -1.74
C PHE A 81 -18.12 5.01 -2.45
N GLY A 82 -17.75 4.80 -3.72
CA GLY A 82 -16.88 5.72 -4.47
C GLY A 82 -15.43 5.74 -3.97
N LEU A 83 -15.02 4.75 -3.17
CA LEU A 83 -13.69 4.68 -2.56
C LEU A 83 -12.69 3.85 -3.36
N LYS A 84 -13.16 3.11 -4.37
CA LYS A 84 -12.31 2.26 -5.22
C LYS A 84 -11.24 3.03 -6.00
N SER A 85 -11.37 4.35 -6.15
CA SER A 85 -10.37 5.18 -6.81
C SER A 85 -9.27 5.71 -5.88
N SER A 86 -9.38 5.47 -4.58
CA SER A 86 -8.38 5.95 -3.60
C SER A 86 -7.19 4.99 -3.53
N PRO A 87 -5.97 5.40 -3.94
CA PRO A 87 -4.79 4.54 -3.84
C PRO A 87 -4.51 4.11 -2.40
N PHE A 88 -4.69 5.03 -1.44
CA PHE A 88 -4.54 4.72 -0.02
C PHE A 88 -5.46 3.57 0.42
N VAL A 89 -6.76 3.65 0.09
CA VAL A 89 -7.76 2.67 0.55
C VAL A 89 -7.47 1.29 -0.03
N ILE A 90 -7.16 1.21 -1.32
CA ILE A 90 -6.86 -0.06 -1.98
C ILE A 90 -5.59 -0.69 -1.41
N ILE A 91 -4.50 0.08 -1.28
CA ILE A 91 -3.24 -0.43 -0.72
C ILE A 91 -3.46 -0.89 0.73
N ALA A 92 -4.20 -0.13 1.54
CA ALA A 92 -4.52 -0.49 2.92
C ALA A 92 -5.30 -1.82 3.01
N VAL A 93 -6.36 -1.99 2.21
CA VAL A 93 -7.19 -3.20 2.20
C VAL A 93 -6.38 -4.42 1.78
N ILE A 94 -5.54 -4.30 0.75
CA ILE A 94 -4.65 -5.39 0.32
C ILE A 94 -3.67 -5.75 1.44
N GLY A 95 -3.05 -4.75 2.07
CA GLY A 95 -2.13 -4.96 3.17
C GLY A 95 -2.78 -5.66 4.37
N GLN A 96 -4.01 -5.28 4.72
CA GLN A 96 -4.78 -5.90 5.79
C GLN A 96 -5.14 -7.36 5.49
N GLU A 97 -5.54 -7.66 4.24
CA GLU A 97 -5.83 -9.03 3.83
C GLU A 97 -4.55 -9.90 3.87
N LEU A 98 -3.40 -9.34 3.50
CA LEU A 98 -2.12 -10.05 3.64
C LEU A 98 -1.75 -10.33 5.10
N VAL A 99 -2.08 -9.43 6.04
CA VAL A 99 -1.93 -9.71 7.48
C VAL A 99 -2.82 -10.88 7.88
N ALA A 100 -4.09 -10.87 7.47
CA ALA A 100 -5.04 -11.94 7.78
C ALA A 100 -4.62 -13.29 7.19
N ALA A 101 -4.00 -13.29 6.01
CA ALA A 101 -3.43 -14.47 5.37
C ALA A 101 -2.06 -14.91 5.95
N GLY A 102 -1.48 -14.17 6.91
CA GLY A 102 -0.19 -14.49 7.52
C GLY A 102 1.03 -14.11 6.69
N HIS A 103 0.86 -13.39 5.58
CA HIS A 103 1.94 -12.92 4.72
C HIS A 103 2.57 -11.62 5.26
N PHE A 104 3.11 -11.67 6.47
CA PHE A 104 3.51 -10.49 7.22
C PHE A 104 4.60 -9.64 6.53
N SER A 105 5.58 -10.25 5.86
CA SER A 105 6.64 -9.49 5.17
C SER A 105 6.08 -8.60 4.06
N ALA A 106 5.24 -9.16 3.19
CA ALA A 106 4.58 -8.40 2.12
C ALA A 106 3.60 -7.36 2.69
N ALA A 107 2.86 -7.73 3.74
CA ALA A 107 1.93 -6.84 4.42
C ALA A 107 2.62 -5.58 4.97
N VAL A 108 3.78 -5.73 5.63
CA VAL A 108 4.56 -4.59 6.14
C VAL A 108 4.92 -3.62 5.01
N SER A 109 5.49 -4.12 3.91
CA SER A 109 5.89 -3.28 2.78
C SER A 109 4.72 -2.50 2.18
N ILE A 110 3.57 -3.16 2.01
CA ILE A 110 2.36 -2.57 1.43
C ILE A 110 1.73 -1.55 2.39
N LEU A 111 1.64 -1.85 3.68
CA LEU A 111 1.07 -0.93 4.67
C LEU A 111 1.97 0.31 4.89
N GLU A 112 3.30 0.14 4.86
CA GLU A 112 4.24 1.27 4.84
C GLU A 112 4.04 2.14 3.58
N ALA A 113 3.81 1.53 2.42
CA ALA A 113 3.49 2.26 1.20
C ALA A 113 2.15 3.01 1.30
N ALA A 114 1.11 2.43 1.92
CA ALA A 114 -0.15 3.14 2.18
C ALA A 114 0.09 4.40 3.02
N LEU A 115 0.91 4.31 4.08
CA LEU A 115 1.25 5.47 4.91
C LEU A 115 2.01 6.55 4.15
N LYS A 116 2.87 6.17 3.18
CA LYS A 116 3.57 7.12 2.29
C LYS A 116 2.61 7.83 1.34
N VAL A 117 1.65 7.11 0.75
CA VAL A 117 0.59 7.72 -0.08
C VAL A 117 -0.23 8.73 0.74
N GLY A 118 -0.53 8.37 1.98
CA GLY A 118 -1.21 9.22 2.95
C GLY A 118 -2.72 9.32 2.74
N THR A 119 -3.42 9.78 3.79
CA THR A 119 -4.86 10.03 3.78
C THR A 119 -5.21 11.16 4.75
N CYS A 120 -6.27 11.90 4.45
CA CYS A 120 -6.83 12.89 5.38
C CYS A 120 -7.70 12.22 6.47
N SER A 121 -8.14 10.98 6.25
CA SER A 121 -8.95 10.25 7.22
C SER A 121 -8.07 9.67 8.30
N LEU A 122 -8.08 10.30 9.47
CA LEU A 122 -7.40 9.78 10.65
C LEU A 122 -7.85 8.35 10.97
N LYS A 123 -9.13 8.02 10.75
CA LYS A 123 -9.70 6.69 11.07
C LYS A 123 -9.08 5.59 10.21
N LEU A 124 -8.95 5.87 8.91
CA LEU A 124 -8.29 4.94 8.00
C LEU A 124 -6.79 4.84 8.28
N ARG A 125 -6.16 5.95 8.67
CA ARG A 125 -4.75 5.96 9.06
C ARG A 125 -4.47 5.12 10.32
N GLY A 126 -5.30 5.24 11.36
CA GLY A 126 -5.21 4.40 12.57
C GLY A 126 -5.36 2.92 12.26
N SER A 127 -6.35 2.56 11.44
CA SER A 127 -6.57 1.19 10.97
C SER A 127 -5.31 0.58 10.30
N VAL A 128 -4.59 1.37 9.49
CA VAL A 128 -3.32 0.95 8.88
C VAL A 128 -2.21 0.79 9.92
N PHE A 129 -2.08 1.69 10.90
CA PHE A 129 -1.10 1.54 11.98
C PHE A 129 -1.35 0.29 12.82
N SER A 130 -2.61 -0.01 13.11
CA SER A 130 -3.02 -1.22 13.84
C SER A 130 -2.65 -2.50 13.08
N ALA A 131 -2.93 -2.55 11.77
CA ALA A 131 -2.57 -3.67 10.91
C ALA A 131 -1.04 -3.82 10.77
N LEU A 132 -0.32 -2.71 10.58
CA LEU A 132 1.14 -2.70 10.45
C LEU A 132 1.81 -3.18 11.73
N SER A 133 1.30 -2.76 12.89
CA SER A 133 1.76 -3.23 14.19
C SER A 133 1.60 -4.74 14.34
N SER A 134 0.44 -5.26 13.95
CA SER A 134 0.16 -6.71 13.96
C SER A 134 1.11 -7.49 13.04
N ALA A 135 1.37 -6.97 11.84
CA ALA A 135 2.31 -7.58 10.90
C ALA A 135 3.75 -7.59 11.43
N LEU A 136 4.22 -6.47 11.99
CA LEU A 136 5.55 -6.36 12.58
C LEU A 136 5.72 -7.27 13.80
N TRP A 137 4.66 -7.41 14.60
CA TRP A 137 4.63 -8.37 15.70
C TRP A 137 4.79 -9.80 15.21
N GLY A 138 4.05 -10.19 14.15
CA GLY A 138 4.16 -11.51 13.52
C GLY A 138 5.56 -11.83 12.98
N LEU A 139 6.36 -10.80 12.65
CA LEU A 139 7.77 -10.93 12.23
C LEU A 139 8.78 -10.87 13.38
N GLY A 140 8.34 -10.70 14.63
CA GLY A 140 9.22 -10.51 15.79
C GLY A 140 9.93 -9.15 15.85
N ARG A 141 9.52 -8.18 15.01
CA ARG A 141 10.08 -6.81 14.98
C ARG A 141 9.44 -5.92 16.03
N LEU A 142 9.55 -6.33 17.30
CA LEU A 142 8.77 -5.80 18.43
C LEU A 142 8.92 -4.29 18.64
N GLU A 143 10.13 -3.73 18.54
CA GLU A 143 10.35 -2.29 18.74
C GLU A 143 9.56 -1.44 17.73
N LYS A 144 9.57 -1.85 16.45
CA LYS A 144 8.82 -1.16 15.40
C LYS A 144 7.30 -1.39 15.56
N ALA A 145 6.89 -2.56 16.04
CA ALA A 145 5.48 -2.82 16.34
C ALA A 145 4.98 -1.87 17.44
N ILE A 146 5.71 -1.76 18.55
CA ILE A 146 5.38 -0.86 19.67
C ILE A 146 5.31 0.60 19.18
N TYR A 147 6.26 1.03 18.35
CA TYR A 147 6.24 2.38 17.77
C TYR A 147 4.94 2.68 17.00
N HIS A 148 4.50 1.76 16.13
CA HIS A 148 3.26 1.97 15.38
C HIS A 148 1.99 1.82 16.25
N MET A 149 2.01 0.99 17.29
CA MET A 149 0.93 0.94 18.29
C MET A 149 0.77 2.27 19.03
N GLN A 150 1.89 2.93 19.36
CA GLN A 150 1.84 4.26 19.98
C GLN A 150 1.25 5.31 19.03
N GLN A 151 1.54 5.21 17.73
CA GLN A 151 0.92 6.08 16.72
C GLN A 151 -0.58 5.83 16.59
N ASP A 152 -1.03 4.57 16.57
CA ASP A 152 -2.46 4.23 16.57
C ASP A 152 -3.16 4.77 17.82
N LEU A 153 -2.56 4.58 19.01
CA LEU A 153 -3.08 5.12 20.27
C LEU A 153 -3.19 6.65 20.25
N ALA A 154 -2.20 7.35 19.70
CA ALA A 154 -2.24 8.80 19.56
C ALA A 154 -3.39 9.25 18.63
N VAL A 155 -3.60 8.52 17.53
CA VAL A 155 -4.71 8.77 16.61
C VAL A 155 -6.06 8.54 17.30
N ALA A 156 -6.22 7.43 18.03
CA ALA A 156 -7.45 7.13 18.78
C ALA A 156 -7.77 8.19 19.84
N LYS A 157 -6.75 8.65 20.58
CA LYS A 157 -6.91 9.75 21.56
C LYS A 157 -7.38 11.05 20.94
N ASN A 158 -6.98 11.34 19.70
CA ASN A 158 -7.39 12.54 18.99
C ASN A 158 -8.82 12.44 18.40
N MET A 159 -9.37 11.24 18.25
CA MET A 159 -10.75 11.02 17.77
C MET A 159 -11.79 11.00 18.88
N GLY A 160 -11.40 10.64 20.10
CA GLY A 160 -12.29 10.59 21.26
C GLY A 160 -12.57 11.95 21.90
N LYS A 161 -12.27 13.06 21.19
CA LYS A 161 -12.51 14.44 21.62
C LYS A 161 -13.54 15.12 20.75
#